data_AF-B9TLB1-F1
#
_entry.id   AF-B9TLB1-F1
#
_cell.length_a   1.000
_cell.length_b   1.000
_cell.length_c   1.000
_cell.angle_alpha   90.00
_cell.angle_beta   90.00
_cell.angle_gamma   90.00
#
_symmetry.space_group_name_H-M   'P 1'
#
loop_
_entity.id
_entity.type
_entity.pdbx_description
1 polymer ?
#
loop_
_entity_poly.entity_id
_entity_poly.type
_entity_poly.pdbx_seq_one_letter_code
_entity_poly.pdbx_strand_id
1 'polypeptide(L)'
;MITAVRSAVICDKVERRANGLTDYLGIHGAVLLAQSLPGLLEVWIALHLDVDKRQTRGRVSLASADLGLMVPFDFATGRGMSVIAFPLFIPIQAAHTLTLTIQDDDRRDRPFRFKWALGFAPGAKALEPHVAATVVEEAAEANARVLASLVKPAAKH
;
A
#
# COMPACT_ATOMS: atom_id res chain seq x y z
N MET A 1 0.70 -19.25 -8.57
CA MET A 1 -0.42 -18.39 -8.98
C MET A 1 -1.23 -17.91 -7.77
N ILE A 2 -1.69 -16.65 -7.80
CA ILE A 2 -2.68 -16.10 -6.87
C ILE A 2 -4.06 -16.69 -7.17
N THR A 3 -4.66 -17.35 -6.20
CA THR A 3 -5.99 -17.97 -6.34
C THR A 3 -7.10 -17.10 -5.75
N ALA A 4 -6.79 -16.30 -4.72
CA ALA A 4 -7.73 -15.35 -4.13
C ALA A 4 -7.00 -14.26 -3.34
N VAL A 5 -7.68 -13.13 -3.14
CA VAL A 5 -7.30 -12.12 -2.15
C VAL A 5 -8.25 -12.26 -0.97
N ARG A 6 -7.72 -12.68 0.17
CA ARG A 6 -8.49 -12.83 1.42
C ARG A 6 -8.82 -11.49 2.04
N SER A 7 -7.86 -10.57 2.00
CA SER A 7 -8.01 -9.22 2.51
C SER A 7 -7.04 -8.28 1.80
N ALA A 8 -7.48 -7.03 1.68
CA ALA A 8 -6.65 -5.89 1.34
C ALA A 8 -7.08 -4.77 2.28
N VAL A 9 -6.21 -4.37 3.19
CA VAL A 9 -6.53 -3.40 4.25
C VAL A 9 -5.52 -2.26 4.25
N ILE A 10 -6.01 -1.09 4.64
CA ILE A 10 -5.21 0.07 5.00
C ILE A 10 -5.31 0.23 6.51
N CYS A 11 -4.19 0.44 7.19
CA CYS A 11 -4.12 0.56 8.64
C CYS A 11 -3.05 1.57 9.06
N ASP A 12 -3.09 2.07 10.29
CA ASP A 12 -2.08 3.02 10.79
C ASP A 12 -0.72 2.34 11.02
N LYS A 13 -0.74 1.07 11.45
CA LYS A 13 0.48 0.37 11.86
C LYS A 13 0.38 -1.14 11.67
N VAL A 14 1.52 -1.73 11.30
CA VAL A 14 1.72 -3.19 11.30
C VAL A 14 2.76 -3.55 12.35
N GLU A 15 2.40 -4.44 13.28
CA GLU A 15 3.32 -4.92 14.32
C GLU A 15 3.51 -6.42 14.21
N ARG A 16 4.78 -6.87 14.19
CA ARG A 16 5.12 -8.29 14.28
C ARG A 16 5.40 -8.66 15.72
N ARG A 17 4.63 -9.60 16.24
CA ARG A 17 4.81 -10.17 17.58
C ARG A 17 5.95 -11.19 17.60
N ALA A 18 6.53 -11.41 18.77
CA ALA A 18 7.57 -12.40 18.99
C ALA A 18 7.13 -13.84 18.65
N ASN A 19 5.84 -14.14 18.71
CA ASN A 19 5.28 -15.44 18.34
C ASN A 19 5.01 -15.61 16.83
N GLY A 20 5.43 -14.65 16.00
CA GLY A 20 5.24 -14.67 14.55
C GLY A 20 3.87 -14.19 14.07
N LEU A 21 2.94 -13.82 14.96
CA LEU A 21 1.69 -13.17 14.57
C LEU A 21 1.93 -11.73 14.12
N THR A 22 1.06 -11.23 13.26
CA THR A 22 1.08 -9.85 12.78
C THR A 22 -0.23 -9.17 13.14
N ASP A 23 -0.14 -8.04 13.84
CA ASP A 23 -1.27 -7.19 14.16
C ASP A 23 -1.37 -6.02 13.18
N TYR A 24 -2.61 -5.65 12.87
CA TYR A 24 -2.96 -4.48 12.07
C TYR A 24 -3.74 -3.53 12.97
N LEU A 25 -3.15 -2.37 13.30
CA LEU A 25 -3.73 -1.41 14.23
C LEU A 25 -4.29 -0.22 13.46
N GLY A 26 -5.46 0.28 13.89
CA GLY A 26 -6.12 1.42 13.25
C GLY A 26 -6.55 1.11 11.81
N ILE A 27 -7.33 0.04 11.61
CA ILE A 27 -7.82 -0.34 10.27
C ILE A 27 -8.77 0.75 9.77
N HIS A 28 -8.46 1.27 8.59
CA HIS A 28 -9.27 2.27 7.91
C HIS A 28 -10.41 1.64 7.11
N GLY A 29 -11.52 2.37 7.04
CA GLY A 29 -12.67 2.02 6.22
C GLY A 29 -12.46 2.34 4.73
N ALA A 30 -13.57 2.47 3.99
CA ALA A 30 -13.55 2.77 2.55
C ALA A 30 -13.12 4.21 2.21
N VAL A 31 -13.01 5.09 3.21
CA VAL A 31 -12.70 6.52 3.05
C VAL A 31 -11.51 6.86 3.93
N LEU A 32 -10.50 7.50 3.35
CA LEU A 32 -9.33 8.03 4.05
C LEU A 32 -9.35 9.56 3.96
N LEU A 33 -9.21 10.23 5.11
CA LEU A 33 -9.38 11.67 5.23
C LEU A 33 -8.12 12.31 5.82
N ALA A 34 -7.50 13.22 5.07
CA ALA A 34 -6.41 14.04 5.58
C ALA A 34 -6.95 15.22 6.42
N GLN A 35 -6.14 15.65 7.39
CA GLN A 35 -6.48 16.74 8.32
C GLN A 35 -6.02 18.12 7.83
N SER A 36 -5.37 18.19 6.66
CA SER A 36 -4.83 19.42 6.07
C SER A 36 -5.04 19.48 4.56
N LEU A 37 -4.93 20.68 3.96
CA LEU A 37 -4.98 20.91 2.51
C LEU A 37 -3.70 21.64 2.02
N PRO A 38 -2.85 21.02 1.20
CA PRO A 38 -2.85 19.60 0.83
C PRO A 38 -2.62 18.70 2.05
N GLY A 39 -3.00 17.44 1.89
CA GLY A 39 -2.93 16.41 2.92
C GLY A 39 -1.82 15.41 2.66
N LEU A 40 -1.26 14.85 3.74
CA LEU A 40 -0.44 13.65 3.70
C LEU A 40 -1.07 12.59 4.59
N LEU A 41 -1.30 11.40 4.04
CA LEU A 41 -1.64 10.24 4.84
C LEU A 41 -0.46 9.30 4.92
N GLU A 42 -0.07 8.97 6.14
CA GLU A 42 0.92 7.95 6.45
C GLU A 42 0.20 6.71 6.93
N VAL A 43 0.16 5.68 6.08
CA VAL A 43 -0.59 4.45 6.35
C VAL A 43 0.24 3.23 5.99
N TRP A 44 -0.24 2.06 6.37
CA TRP A 44 0.27 0.77 5.92
C TRP A 44 -0.76 0.09 5.05
N ILE A 45 -0.29 -0.56 3.98
CA ILE A 45 -1.08 -1.53 3.23
C ILE A 45 -0.69 -2.91 3.68
N ALA A 46 -1.69 -3.76 3.92
CA ALA A 46 -1.50 -5.18 4.17
C ALA A 46 -2.42 -6.01 3.27
N LEU A 47 -1.86 -7.02 2.62
CA LEU A 47 -2.53 -7.91 1.69
C LEU A 47 -2.36 -9.36 2.16
N HIS A 48 -3.46 -10.11 2.23
CA HIS A 48 -3.44 -11.56 2.46
C HIS A 48 -3.87 -12.26 1.18
N LEU A 49 -2.96 -13.04 0.62
CA LEU A 49 -3.13 -13.68 -0.68
C LEU A 49 -3.12 -15.19 -0.50
N ASP A 50 -4.14 -15.86 -1.05
CA ASP A 50 -4.08 -17.30 -1.23
C ASP A 50 -3.31 -17.59 -2.52
N VAL A 51 -2.42 -18.57 -2.43
CA VAL A 51 -1.58 -19.01 -3.56
C VAL A 51 -1.61 -20.53 -3.69
N ASP A 52 -1.42 -21.02 -4.91
CA ASP A 52 -1.50 -22.45 -5.26
C ASP A 52 -0.28 -23.30 -4.84
N LYS A 53 0.52 -22.83 -3.89
CA LYS A 53 1.79 -23.44 -3.43
C LYS A 53 2.88 -23.55 -4.50
N ARG A 54 2.69 -23.01 -5.71
CA ARG A 54 3.75 -22.85 -6.70
C ARG A 54 4.46 -21.53 -6.49
N GLN A 55 5.64 -21.38 -7.10
CA GLN A 55 6.28 -20.08 -7.16
C GLN A 55 5.31 -19.09 -7.81
N THR A 56 5.17 -17.92 -7.21
CA THR A 56 4.20 -16.92 -7.65
C THR A 56 4.88 -15.57 -7.67
N ARG A 57 4.94 -14.94 -8.84
CA ARG A 57 5.49 -13.60 -9.03
C ARG A 57 4.40 -12.65 -9.48
N GLY A 58 4.59 -11.38 -9.19
CA GLY A 58 3.67 -10.37 -9.64
C GLY A 58 3.99 -9.02 -9.06
N ARG A 59 2.99 -8.16 -9.10
CA ARG A 59 3.10 -6.77 -8.66
C ARG A 59 1.84 -6.28 -7.99
N VAL A 60 2.07 -5.42 -7.01
CA VAL A 60 1.07 -4.57 -6.39
C VAL A 60 1.26 -3.18 -6.96
N SER A 61 0.22 -2.60 -7.57
CA SER A 61 0.23 -1.24 -8.09
C SER A 61 -0.77 -0.39 -7.33
N LEU A 62 -0.34 0.78 -6.90
CA LEU A 62 -1.14 1.79 -6.23
C LEU A 62 -1.16 3.04 -7.09
N ALA A 63 -2.34 3.47 -7.47
CA ALA A 63 -2.53 4.61 -8.35
C ALA A 63 -3.60 5.54 -7.80
N SER A 64 -3.30 6.83 -7.82
CA SER A 64 -4.22 7.93 -7.57
C SER A 64 -3.84 9.10 -8.50
N ALA A 65 -4.50 10.26 -8.39
CA ALA A 65 -4.11 11.43 -9.18
C ALA A 65 -2.68 11.89 -8.86
N ASP A 66 -2.28 11.76 -7.59
CA ASP A 66 -1.03 12.30 -7.05
C ASP A 66 0.00 11.21 -6.68
N LEU A 67 -0.32 9.94 -6.93
CA LEU A 67 0.51 8.79 -6.54
C LEU A 67 0.53 7.72 -7.64
N GLY A 68 1.73 7.25 -7.98
CA GLY A 68 1.94 6.09 -8.83
C GLY A 68 3.05 5.21 -8.28
N LEU A 69 2.71 4.07 -7.69
CA LEU A 69 3.65 3.17 -7.03
C LEU A 69 3.45 1.73 -7.51
N MET A 70 4.56 1.02 -7.73
CA MET A 70 4.56 -0.39 -8.12
C MET A 70 5.56 -1.18 -7.27
N VAL A 71 5.08 -2.18 -6.56
CA VAL A 71 5.86 -3.06 -5.69
C VAL A 71 5.84 -4.48 -6.27
N PRO A 72 6.98 -5.01 -6.73
CA PRO A 72 7.05 -6.41 -7.13
C PRO A 72 7.01 -7.33 -5.90
N PHE A 73 6.53 -8.56 -6.10
CA PHE A 73 6.65 -9.64 -5.11
C PHE A 73 7.05 -10.95 -5.76
N ASP A 74 7.72 -11.81 -5.00
CA ASP A 74 8.04 -13.20 -5.36
C ASP A 74 7.79 -14.09 -4.13
N PHE A 75 6.83 -14.99 -4.25
CA PHE A 75 6.54 -15.99 -3.24
C PHE A 75 7.14 -17.34 -3.63
N ALA A 76 7.97 -17.88 -2.74
CA ALA A 76 8.53 -19.21 -2.87
C ALA A 76 7.43 -20.31 -2.86
N THR A 77 7.79 -21.48 -3.38
CA THR A 77 6.95 -22.67 -3.38
C THR A 77 6.59 -23.13 -1.96
N GLY A 78 5.51 -23.91 -1.84
CA GLY A 78 5.08 -24.56 -0.60
C GLY A 78 4.16 -23.74 0.30
N ARG A 79 4.01 -22.42 0.07
CA ARG A 79 3.09 -21.57 0.84
C ARG A 79 1.67 -21.64 0.28
N GLY A 80 0.67 -21.84 1.12
CA GLY A 80 -0.75 -21.73 0.73
C GLY A 80 -1.32 -20.32 0.91
N MET A 81 -0.69 -19.52 1.77
CA MET A 81 -1.04 -18.13 2.05
C MET A 81 0.23 -17.30 2.15
N SER A 82 0.22 -16.11 1.58
CA SER A 82 1.30 -15.13 1.63
C SER A 82 0.79 -13.77 2.05
N VAL A 83 1.65 -13.02 2.76
CA VAL A 83 1.35 -11.68 3.26
C VAL A 83 2.32 -10.69 2.65
N ILE A 84 1.80 -9.58 2.14
CA ILE A 84 2.57 -8.39 1.76
C ILE A 84 2.15 -7.27 2.69
N ALA A 85 3.10 -6.59 3.31
CA ALA A 85 2.81 -5.39 4.08
C ALA A 85 3.93 -4.35 3.93
N PHE A 86 3.56 -3.11 3.68
CA PHE A 86 4.51 -1.99 3.56
C PHE A 86 3.84 -0.65 3.89
N PRO A 87 4.60 0.33 4.41
CA PRO A 87 4.11 1.68 4.63
C PRO A 87 3.92 2.39 3.28
N LEU A 88 2.97 3.32 3.24
CA LEU A 88 2.59 4.12 2.08
C LEU A 88 2.33 5.56 2.52
N PHE A 89 2.89 6.50 1.76
CA PHE A 89 2.71 7.94 1.96
C PHE A 89 1.83 8.47 0.83
N ILE A 90 0.60 8.87 1.13
CA ILE A 90 -0.38 9.29 0.12
C ILE A 90 -0.53 10.81 0.17
N PRO A 91 0.01 11.57 -0.79
CA PRO A 91 -0.34 12.97 -0.93
C PRO A 91 -1.78 13.10 -1.45
N ILE A 92 -2.52 14.08 -0.91
CA ILE A 92 -3.89 14.40 -1.32
C ILE A 92 -3.96 15.88 -1.63
N GLN A 93 -4.02 16.24 -2.91
CA GLN A 93 -4.22 17.63 -3.34
C GLN A 93 -5.71 17.95 -3.57
N ALA A 94 -6.49 16.93 -3.93
CA ALA A 94 -7.94 17.02 -4.13
C ALA A 94 -8.63 15.72 -3.73
N ALA A 95 -9.95 15.74 -3.58
CA ALA A 95 -10.70 14.49 -3.36
C ALA A 95 -10.64 13.61 -4.63
N HIS A 96 -10.24 12.35 -4.47
CA HIS A 96 -10.15 11.39 -5.58
C HIS A 96 -10.19 9.95 -5.05
N THR A 97 -9.82 8.98 -5.88
CA THR A 97 -9.79 7.56 -5.51
C THR A 97 -8.36 7.04 -5.49
N LEU A 98 -8.00 6.24 -4.48
CA LEU A 98 -6.84 5.36 -4.50
C LEU A 98 -7.29 4.01 -5.06
N THR A 99 -6.60 3.52 -6.08
CA THR A 99 -6.81 2.19 -6.64
C THR A 99 -5.60 1.31 -6.38
N LEU A 100 -5.81 0.21 -5.66
CA LEU A 100 -4.86 -0.89 -5.53
C LEU A 100 -5.18 -1.93 -6.59
N THR A 101 -4.17 -2.36 -7.34
CA THR A 101 -4.25 -3.44 -8.31
C THR A 101 -3.22 -4.51 -7.95
N ILE A 102 -3.65 -5.76 -7.84
CA ILE A 102 -2.77 -6.90 -7.61
C ILE A 102 -2.80 -7.74 -8.87
N GLN A 103 -1.64 -7.93 -9.48
CA GLN A 103 -1.49 -8.66 -10.73
C GLN A 103 -0.50 -9.80 -10.55
N ASP A 104 -0.92 -11.00 -10.93
CA ASP A 104 -0.07 -12.16 -11.09
C ASP A 104 0.60 -12.11 -12.48
N ASP A 105 1.90 -12.36 -12.54
CA ASP A 105 2.63 -12.36 -13.80
C ASP A 105 2.21 -13.50 -14.74
N ASP A 106 1.77 -14.64 -14.18
CA ASP A 106 1.27 -15.80 -14.93
C ASP A 106 -0.20 -15.64 -15.36
N ARG A 107 -0.94 -14.69 -14.75
CA ARG A 107 -2.35 -14.39 -15.04
C ARG A 107 -2.62 -12.89 -15.09
N ARG A 108 -2.11 -12.27 -16.15
CA ARG A 108 -2.21 -10.81 -16.33
C ARG A 108 -3.61 -10.31 -16.68
N ASP A 109 -4.50 -11.18 -17.17
CA ASP A 109 -5.84 -10.87 -17.66
C ASP A 109 -6.87 -10.64 -16.54
N ARG A 110 -6.58 -11.08 -15.31
CA ARG A 110 -7.53 -11.02 -14.17
C ARG A 110 -6.90 -10.38 -12.93
N PRO A 111 -6.59 -9.08 -12.97
CA PRO A 111 -6.08 -8.41 -11.78
C PRO A 111 -7.18 -8.24 -10.73
N PHE A 112 -6.81 -8.35 -9.45
CA PHE A 112 -7.66 -7.96 -8.34
C PHE A 112 -7.58 -6.45 -8.14
N ARG A 113 -8.70 -5.77 -7.91
CA ARG A 113 -8.74 -4.32 -7.75
C ARG A 113 -9.54 -3.92 -6.51
N PHE A 114 -8.98 -2.99 -5.74
CA PHE A 114 -9.60 -2.41 -4.55
C PHE A 114 -9.52 -0.89 -4.63
N LYS A 115 -10.51 -0.21 -4.05
CA LYS A 115 -10.64 1.23 -4.13
C LYS A 115 -10.94 1.83 -2.76
N TRP A 116 -10.31 2.97 -2.48
CA TRP A 116 -10.61 3.82 -1.34
C TRP A 116 -10.85 5.24 -1.82
N ALA A 117 -11.84 5.91 -1.24
CA ALA A 117 -12.02 7.34 -1.44
C ALA A 117 -10.96 8.09 -0.61
N LEU A 118 -10.35 9.09 -1.23
CA LEU A 118 -9.41 10.01 -0.61
C LEU A 118 -10.03 11.39 -0.56
N GLY A 119 -9.83 12.08 0.55
CA GLY A 119 -10.34 13.44 0.71
C GLY A 119 -9.82 14.10 1.97
N PHE A 120 -10.56 15.11 2.43
CA PHE A 120 -10.21 15.92 3.58
C PHE A 120 -11.28 15.82 4.64
N ALA A 121 -10.87 15.76 5.91
CA ALA A 121 -11.78 15.79 7.03
C ALA A 121 -12.53 17.13 7.08
N PRO A 122 -13.77 17.17 7.61
CA PRO A 122 -14.44 18.43 7.89
C PRO A 122 -13.57 19.31 8.79
N GLY A 123 -13.27 20.53 8.34
CA GLY A 123 -12.41 21.47 9.09
C GLY A 123 -10.90 21.28 8.89
N ALA A 124 -10.48 20.48 7.90
CA ALA A 124 -9.08 20.38 7.53
C ALA A 124 -8.48 21.77 7.22
N LYS A 125 -7.29 22.04 7.76
CA LYS A 125 -6.66 23.36 7.68
C LYS A 125 -5.88 23.51 6.38
N ALA A 126 -6.06 24.63 5.69
CA ALA A 126 -5.17 25.00 4.60
C ALA A 126 -3.75 25.23 5.12
N LEU A 127 -2.77 24.60 4.49
CA LEU A 127 -1.36 24.82 4.78
C LEU A 127 -0.87 26.06 4.06
N GLU A 128 0.13 26.71 4.65
CA GLU A 128 0.87 27.79 3.99
C GLU A 128 1.51 27.27 2.69
N PRO A 129 1.59 28.09 1.61
CA PRO A 129 2.04 27.63 0.29
C PRO A 129 3.40 26.92 0.28
N HIS A 130 4.35 27.39 1.09
CA HIS A 130 5.68 26.78 1.18
C HIS A 130 5.66 25.40 1.84
N VAL A 131 4.75 25.16 2.80
CA VAL A 131 4.55 23.85 3.44
C VAL A 131 3.74 22.92 2.54
N ALA A 132 2.78 23.47 1.79
CA ALA A 132 1.99 22.72 0.82
C ALA A 132 2.87 22.06 -0.26
N ALA A 133 3.89 22.77 -0.75
CA ALA A 133 4.83 22.26 -1.74
C ALA A 133 5.69 21.10 -1.19
N THR A 134 6.17 21.19 0.06
CA THR A 134 7.03 20.16 0.66
C THR A 134 6.30 18.85 0.91
N VAL A 135 4.99 18.87 1.17
CA VAL A 135 4.19 17.65 1.41
C VAL A 135 4.29 16.65 0.26
N VAL A 136 4.22 17.12 -0.99
CA VAL A 136 4.25 16.23 -2.16
C VAL A 136 5.66 15.65 -2.36
N GLU A 137 6.69 16.49 -2.19
CA GLU A 137 8.09 16.08 -2.29
C GLU A 137 8.45 15.05 -1.21
N GLU A 138 8.08 15.32 0.04
CA GLU A 138 8.30 14.41 1.17
C GLU A 138 7.62 13.05 0.96
N ALA A 139 6.38 13.05 0.45
CA ALA A 139 5.66 11.82 0.14
C ALA A 139 6.35 11.01 -0.95
N ALA A 140 6.82 11.66 -2.01
CA ALA A 140 7.55 11.01 -3.10
C ALA A 140 8.87 10.40 -2.60
N GLU A 141 9.65 11.15 -1.83
CA GLU A 141 10.90 10.67 -1.23
C GLU A 141 10.67 9.50 -0.26
N ALA A 142 9.65 9.62 0.61
CA ALA A 142 9.32 8.58 1.57
C ALA A 142 8.92 7.28 0.85
N ASN A 143 8.07 7.36 -0.16
CA ASN A 143 7.71 6.20 -0.97
C ASN A 143 8.91 5.62 -1.73
N ALA A 144 9.82 6.44 -2.25
CA ALA A 144 11.05 5.96 -2.89
C ALA A 144 11.93 5.18 -1.90
N ARG A 145 12.05 5.66 -0.65
CA ARG A 145 12.76 4.95 0.43
C ARG A 145 12.10 3.61 0.75
N VAL A 146 10.77 3.56 0.81
CA VAL A 146 10.02 2.30 1.00
C VAL A 146 10.32 1.32 -0.13
N LEU A 147 10.19 1.74 -1.39
CA LEU A 147 10.47 0.88 -2.54
C LEU A 147 11.89 0.33 -2.53
N ALA A 148 12.88 1.19 -2.24
CA ALA A 148 14.27 0.76 -2.11
C ALA A 148 14.46 -0.29 -1.00
N SER A 149 13.71 -0.19 0.11
CA SER A 149 13.75 -1.19 1.19
C SER A 149 13.14 -2.54 0.80
N LEU A 150 12.12 -2.52 -0.06
CA LEU A 150 11.37 -3.71 -0.48
C LEU A 150 12.09 -4.51 -1.57
N VAL A 151 12.92 -3.84 -2.37
CA VAL A 151 13.65 -4.44 -3.50
C VAL A 151 15.03 -5.00 -3.08
N LYS A 152 15.47 -4.80 -1.82
CA LYS A 152 16.75 -5.37 -1.37
C LYS A 152 16.70 -6.91 -1.48
N PRO A 153 17.68 -7.54 -2.17
CA PRO A 153 17.71 -8.98 -2.31
C PRO A 153 17.85 -9.60 -0.92
N ALA A 154 17.05 -10.64 -0.64
CA ALA A 154 17.24 -11.47 0.53
C ALA A 154 18.72 -11.89 0.56
N ALA A 155 19.45 -11.45 1.58
CA ALA A 155 20.79 -11.93 1.84
C ALA A 155 20.69 -13.47 1.90
N LYS A 156 21.46 -14.14 1.04
CA LYS A 156 21.59 -15.61 1.09
C LYS A 156 22.13 -15.94 2.49
N HIS A 157 21.30 -16.59 3.31
CA HIS A 157 21.72 -17.28 4.52
C HIS A 157 21.88 -18.75 4.19
#